data_AF-A0A5P9D644-F1
#
_entry.id   AF-A0A5P9D644-F1
#
_cell.length_a   1.000
_cell.length_b   1.000
_cell.length_c   1.000
_cell.angle_alpha   90.00
_cell.angle_beta   90.00
_cell.angle_gamma   90.00
#
_symmetry.space_group_name_H-M   'P 1'
#
loop_
_entity.id
_entity.type
_entity.pdbx_description
1 polymer ?
#
loop_
_entity_poly.entity_id
_entity_poly.type
_entity_poly.pdbx_seq_one_letter_code
_entity_poly.pdbx_strand_id
1 'polypeptide(L)'
;MFKKIAKTLFITVAFSSLATGALAKDWIEKVEVKRDGIDVIPVEVSASSYNYTKIKSKSHRFLLRLYGKATNGERIVAMKVGSFKNVLYFEGDGSLWSKSFQNRDVGSGSKRTVSISYKPTIPLKKIKWQGWDPVQACSLNLDKKIKSGMKKSVALGKTWTVSAKAYFELDAVAARKNKAKKNKWSLKNTTHQRDGYGYKVTVKCLPAS
;
A
#
# COMPACT_ATOMS: atom_id res chain seq x y z
N MET A 1 7.18 10.37 62.10
CA MET A 1 6.41 9.11 61.92
C MET A 1 5.70 9.12 60.58
N PHE A 2 5.88 8.04 59.83
CA PHE A 2 5.48 7.85 58.44
C PHE A 2 3.97 7.62 58.29
N LYS A 3 3.38 8.14 57.20
CA LYS A 3 2.79 7.32 56.12
C LYS A 3 2.15 8.21 55.05
N LYS A 4 2.87 8.39 53.94
CA LYS A 4 2.30 8.81 52.66
C LYS A 4 1.53 7.62 52.09
N ILE A 5 0.22 7.76 51.89
CA ILE A 5 -0.58 6.77 51.16
C ILE A 5 -0.62 7.24 49.71
N ALA A 6 0.28 6.68 48.90
CA ALA A 6 0.24 6.79 47.45
C ALA A 6 -0.94 5.94 46.94
N LYS A 7 -1.99 6.60 46.42
CA LYS A 7 -3.03 5.92 45.64
C LYS A 7 -2.53 5.77 44.21
N THR A 8 -2.00 4.59 43.91
CA THR A 8 -1.64 4.16 42.56
C THR A 8 -2.92 4.01 41.73
N LEU A 9 -3.14 4.93 40.80
CA LEU A 9 -4.23 4.84 39.82
C LEU A 9 -3.79 3.88 38.70
N PHE A 10 -4.37 2.68 38.67
CA PHE A 10 -4.26 1.78 37.53
C PHE A 10 -5.05 2.37 36.36
N ILE A 11 -4.35 2.96 35.39
CA ILE A 11 -4.93 3.31 34.09
C ILE A 11 -4.92 2.05 33.24
N THR A 12 -5.98 1.25 33.34
CA THR A 12 -6.30 0.24 32.32
C THR A 12 -6.65 0.96 31.03
N VAL A 13 -5.68 1.07 30.12
CA VAL A 13 -5.91 1.46 28.73
C VAL A 13 -6.71 0.33 28.09
N ALA A 14 -8.03 0.45 28.14
CA ALA A 14 -8.89 -0.34 27.28
C ALA A 14 -8.51 -0.01 25.84
N PHE A 15 -7.89 -0.96 25.14
CA PHE A 15 -7.84 -0.95 23.69
C PHE A 15 -9.28 -1.04 23.21
N SER A 16 -9.93 0.10 23.04
CA SER A 16 -11.13 0.22 22.22
C SER A 16 -10.71 -0.14 20.81
N SER A 17 -10.84 -1.42 20.47
CA SER A 17 -10.90 -1.88 19.10
C SER A 17 -11.91 -0.98 18.40
N LEU A 18 -11.44 -0.13 17.49
CA LEU A 18 -12.28 0.63 16.58
C LEU A 18 -13.07 -0.39 15.76
N ALA A 19 -14.23 -0.78 16.28
CA ALA A 19 -15.27 -1.42 15.51
C ALA A 19 -15.68 -0.38 14.47
N THR A 20 -15.12 -0.52 13.27
CA THR A 20 -15.51 0.27 12.12
C THR A 20 -16.92 -0.17 11.76
N GLY A 21 -17.89 0.59 12.26
CA GLY A 21 -19.27 0.47 11.86
C GLY A 21 -19.38 0.75 10.36
N ALA A 22 -19.80 -0.27 9.61
CA ALA A 22 -20.49 -0.11 8.34
C ALA A 22 -21.28 -1.39 8.10
N LEU A 23 -22.58 -1.38 8.39
CA LEU A 23 -23.54 -2.29 7.76
C LEU A 23 -23.70 -1.83 6.30
N ALA A 24 -22.62 -1.90 5.52
CA ALA A 24 -22.72 -1.82 4.07
C ALA A 24 -23.56 -3.01 3.64
N LYS A 25 -24.55 -2.79 2.75
CA LYS A 25 -25.16 -3.90 2.03
C LYS A 25 -24.03 -4.68 1.38
N ASP A 26 -23.76 -5.89 1.86
CA ASP A 26 -22.52 -6.62 1.57
C ASP A 26 -22.58 -7.17 0.14
N TRP A 27 -22.37 -6.29 -0.83
CA TRP A 27 -22.43 -6.59 -2.27
C TRP A 27 -21.11 -7.14 -2.79
N ILE A 28 -20.08 -7.17 -1.94
CA ILE A 28 -18.72 -7.55 -2.27
C ILE A 28 -18.26 -8.55 -1.23
N GLU A 29 -17.99 -9.78 -1.68
CA GLU A 29 -17.51 -10.86 -0.82
C GLU A 29 -16.03 -10.70 -0.47
N LYS A 30 -15.24 -10.16 -1.40
CA LYS A 30 -13.80 -10.01 -1.22
C LYS A 30 -13.21 -8.95 -2.14
N VAL A 31 -12.32 -8.14 -1.59
CA VAL A 31 -11.38 -7.28 -2.32
C VAL A 31 -9.99 -7.66 -1.86
N GLU A 32 -9.04 -7.74 -2.79
CA GLU A 32 -7.66 -8.07 -2.45
C GLU A 32 -6.71 -7.41 -3.46
N VAL A 33 -5.67 -6.77 -2.92
CA VAL A 33 -4.48 -6.39 -3.68
C VAL A 33 -3.28 -7.14 -3.13
N LYS A 34 -2.48 -7.74 -3.99
CA LYS A 34 -1.27 -8.45 -3.57
C LYS A 34 -0.20 -8.41 -4.64
N ARG A 35 0.99 -8.92 -4.31
CA ARG A 35 2.08 -9.10 -5.27
C ARG A 35 1.74 -10.20 -6.30
N ASP A 36 2.09 -9.94 -7.56
CA ASP A 36 1.89 -10.85 -8.69
C ASP A 36 3.24 -11.31 -9.30
N GLY A 37 3.94 -12.21 -8.58
CA GLY A 37 5.24 -12.74 -9.01
C GLY A 37 6.43 -12.22 -8.19
N ILE A 38 7.65 -12.37 -8.72
CA ILE A 38 8.89 -12.02 -8.02
C ILE A 38 9.36 -10.63 -8.48
N ASP A 39 9.55 -9.73 -7.52
CA ASP A 39 10.17 -8.43 -7.75
C ASP A 39 11.69 -8.55 -7.60
N VAL A 40 12.39 -8.49 -8.72
CA VAL A 40 13.86 -8.69 -8.78
C VAL A 40 14.64 -7.39 -8.91
N ILE A 41 13.99 -6.26 -9.21
CA ILE A 41 14.68 -5.00 -9.46
C ILE A 41 14.76 -4.22 -8.15
N PRO A 42 15.95 -3.98 -7.59
CA PRO A 42 16.05 -3.20 -6.37
C PRO A 42 15.90 -1.70 -6.66
N VAL A 43 15.40 -0.98 -5.66
CA VAL A 43 15.51 0.48 -5.60
C VAL A 43 16.89 0.85 -5.07
N GLU A 44 17.62 1.67 -5.79
CA GLU A 44 18.97 2.10 -5.41
C GLU A 44 18.93 3.42 -4.63
N VAL A 45 19.72 3.47 -3.56
CA VAL A 45 19.93 4.66 -2.72
C VAL A 45 21.42 4.98 -2.71
N SER A 46 21.78 6.21 -3.02
CA SER A 46 23.16 6.70 -2.96
C SER A 46 23.53 7.20 -1.56
N ALA A 47 24.80 7.04 -1.21
CA ALA A 47 25.40 7.63 -0.02
C ALA A 47 26.33 8.80 -0.37
N SER A 48 26.46 9.74 0.58
CA SER A 48 27.62 10.63 0.69
C SER A 48 28.64 10.02 1.65
N SER A 49 29.79 10.70 1.83
CA SER A 49 30.79 10.35 2.84
C SER A 49 30.23 10.27 4.27
N TYR A 50 29.07 10.89 4.53
CA TYR A 50 28.48 10.96 5.86
C TYR A 50 27.24 10.07 6.03
N ASN A 51 26.30 10.01 5.08
CA ASN A 51 25.01 9.31 5.25
C ASN A 51 24.42 8.87 3.90
N TYR A 52 23.33 8.09 3.92
CA TYR A 52 22.48 7.90 2.74
C TYR A 52 21.63 9.13 2.47
N THR A 53 21.60 9.61 1.22
CA THR A 53 21.08 10.95 0.91
C THR A 53 19.92 10.95 -0.09
N LYS A 54 19.92 10.05 -1.07
CA LYS A 54 18.99 10.16 -2.21
C LYS A 54 18.64 8.81 -2.80
N ILE A 55 17.38 8.67 -3.22
CA ILE A 55 16.95 7.56 -4.09
C ILE A 55 17.45 7.84 -5.51
N LYS A 56 18.35 6.97 -6.01
CA LYS A 56 18.91 7.07 -7.36
C LYS A 56 17.91 6.59 -8.41
N SER A 57 17.14 5.55 -8.10
CA SER A 57 16.05 5.07 -8.96
C SER A 57 14.96 6.13 -9.11
N LYS A 58 14.52 6.42 -10.34
CA LYS A 58 13.45 7.41 -10.61
C LYS A 58 12.05 6.80 -10.48
N SER A 59 11.91 5.54 -10.88
CA SER A 59 10.67 4.79 -10.89
C SER A 59 10.94 3.33 -10.53
N HIS A 60 9.87 2.62 -10.19
CA HIS A 60 9.92 1.18 -9.95
C HIS A 60 8.73 0.50 -10.64
N ARG A 61 8.97 -0.70 -11.18
CA ARG A 61 7.91 -1.50 -11.80
C ARG A 61 7.34 -2.43 -10.75
N PHE A 62 6.10 -2.17 -10.35
CA PHE A 62 5.38 -3.01 -9.39
C PHE A 62 4.65 -4.12 -10.12
N LEU A 63 4.53 -5.28 -9.48
CA LEU A 63 3.76 -6.42 -10.00
C LEU A 63 2.56 -6.65 -9.09
N LEU A 64 1.38 -6.21 -9.50
CA LEU A 64 0.18 -6.20 -8.66
C LEU A 64 -0.87 -7.16 -9.22
N ARG A 65 -1.47 -7.96 -8.34
CA ARG A 65 -2.69 -8.72 -8.60
C ARG A 65 -3.82 -8.00 -7.90
N LEU A 66 -4.77 -7.51 -8.68
CA LEU A 66 -5.98 -6.86 -8.19
C LEU A 66 -7.11 -7.88 -8.29
N TYR A 67 -7.90 -7.99 -7.23
CA TYR A 67 -8.99 -8.96 -7.16
C TYR A 67 -10.22 -8.33 -6.51
N GLY A 68 -11.37 -8.56 -7.11
CA GLY A 68 -12.68 -8.19 -6.57
C GLY A 68 -13.70 -9.29 -6.86
N LYS A 69 -14.51 -9.65 -5.87
CA LYS A 69 -15.60 -10.62 -6.01
C LYS A 69 -16.87 -10.04 -5.41
N ALA A 70 -17.88 -9.84 -6.25
CA ALA A 70 -19.21 -9.45 -5.84
C ALA A 70 -20.03 -10.65 -5.32
N THR A 71 -21.08 -10.39 -4.55
CA THR A 71 -22.06 -11.40 -4.14
C THR A 71 -22.95 -11.87 -5.31
N ASN A 72 -23.78 -12.87 -5.04
CA ASN A 72 -24.70 -13.42 -6.03
C ASN A 72 -25.85 -12.44 -6.34
N GLY A 73 -25.82 -11.87 -7.53
CA GLY A 73 -26.80 -10.86 -7.97
C GLY A 73 -26.14 -9.56 -8.43
N GLU A 74 -24.88 -9.40 -8.06
CA GLU A 74 -24.08 -8.20 -8.21
C GLU A 74 -22.87 -8.46 -9.13
N ARG A 75 -22.27 -7.39 -9.64
CA ARG A 75 -21.16 -7.42 -10.58
C ARG A 75 -20.16 -6.35 -10.18
N ILE A 76 -18.88 -6.69 -10.28
CA ILE A 76 -17.83 -5.68 -10.18
C ILE A 76 -17.90 -4.82 -11.44
N VAL A 77 -18.16 -3.52 -11.25
CA VAL A 77 -18.36 -2.55 -12.35
C VAL A 77 -17.21 -1.58 -12.51
N ALA A 78 -16.41 -1.42 -11.45
CA ALA A 78 -15.18 -0.67 -11.51
C ALA A 78 -14.23 -1.05 -10.37
N MET A 79 -12.96 -0.73 -10.56
CA MET A 79 -11.92 -0.86 -9.53
C MET A 79 -10.97 0.34 -9.63
N LYS A 80 -10.36 0.77 -8.54
CA LYS A 80 -9.30 1.77 -8.54
C LYS A 80 -8.20 1.33 -7.59
N VAL A 81 -6.97 1.26 -8.10
CA VAL A 81 -5.79 1.01 -7.28
C VAL A 81 -5.03 2.32 -7.11
N GLY A 82 -4.53 2.60 -5.91
CA GLY A 82 -3.68 3.75 -5.62
C GLY A 82 -2.55 3.39 -4.68
N SER A 83 -1.47 4.15 -4.73
CA SER A 83 -0.33 3.97 -3.83
C SER A 83 -0.45 4.82 -2.56
N PHE A 84 -1.64 4.82 -1.94
CA PHE A 84 -2.02 5.63 -0.78
C PHE A 84 -3.24 5.03 -0.06
N LYS A 85 -3.55 5.51 1.15
CA LYS A 85 -4.73 5.09 1.92
C LYS A 85 -5.96 5.88 1.53
N ASN A 86 -7.15 5.29 1.71
CA ASN A 86 -8.43 5.88 1.34
C ASN A 86 -8.56 6.13 -0.17
N VAL A 87 -8.10 5.17 -0.98
CA VAL A 87 -8.37 5.15 -2.41
C VAL A 87 -9.87 4.99 -2.58
N LEU A 88 -10.49 5.92 -3.30
CA LEU A 88 -11.92 5.91 -3.56
C LEU A 88 -12.15 6.11 -5.06
N TYR A 89 -12.92 5.21 -5.67
CA TYR A 89 -13.17 5.21 -7.11
C TYR A 89 -13.77 6.53 -7.58
N PHE A 90 -14.73 7.06 -6.81
CA PHE A 90 -15.49 8.26 -7.15
C PHE A 90 -14.83 9.57 -6.71
N GLU A 91 -13.70 9.52 -6.00
CA GLU A 91 -13.01 10.71 -5.50
C GLU A 91 -11.70 10.98 -6.26
N GLY A 92 -11.23 12.23 -6.19
CA GLY A 92 -9.95 12.64 -6.77
C GLY A 92 -8.74 12.20 -5.93
N ASP A 93 -7.57 12.16 -6.55
CA ASP A 93 -6.35 11.59 -5.95
C ASP A 93 -5.38 12.61 -5.34
N GLY A 94 -5.69 13.91 -5.43
CA GLY A 94 -4.90 14.96 -4.78
C GLY A 94 -3.38 14.89 -5.06
N SER A 95 -2.98 14.62 -6.32
CA SER A 95 -1.61 14.43 -6.84
C SER A 95 -0.95 13.06 -6.63
N LEU A 96 -1.58 12.15 -5.89
CA LEU A 96 -1.09 10.80 -5.65
C LEU A 96 -1.23 9.93 -6.91
N TRP A 97 -0.46 8.85 -6.97
CA TRP A 97 -0.60 7.90 -8.08
C TRP A 97 -1.80 6.98 -7.85
N SER A 98 -2.68 6.91 -8.85
CA SER A 98 -3.78 5.95 -8.91
C SER A 98 -4.00 5.48 -10.36
N LYS A 99 -4.76 4.38 -10.51
CA LYS A 99 -5.29 3.91 -11.78
C LYS A 99 -6.68 3.32 -11.58
N SER A 100 -7.64 3.82 -12.35
CA SER A 100 -8.99 3.26 -12.44
C SER A 100 -9.11 2.24 -13.57
N PHE A 101 -9.96 1.24 -13.34
CA PHE A 101 -10.34 0.16 -14.24
C PHE A 101 -11.87 0.12 -14.31
N GLN A 102 -12.42 0.13 -15.51
CA GLN A 102 -13.88 0.11 -15.72
C GLN A 102 -14.23 -0.55 -17.05
N ASN A 103 -15.52 -0.77 -17.29
CA ASN A 103 -16.02 -1.34 -18.54
C ASN A 103 -15.28 -2.65 -18.89
N ARG A 104 -14.58 -2.69 -20.02
CA ARG A 104 -13.88 -3.88 -20.52
C ARG A 104 -12.87 -4.43 -19.52
N ASP A 105 -12.18 -3.57 -18.77
CA ASP A 105 -11.15 -3.98 -17.79
C ASP A 105 -11.73 -4.91 -16.72
N VAL A 106 -13.00 -4.71 -16.38
CA VAL A 106 -13.74 -5.48 -15.38
C VAL A 106 -14.82 -6.38 -16.00
N GLY A 107 -14.76 -6.62 -17.32
CA GLY A 107 -15.68 -7.53 -18.02
C GLY A 107 -17.05 -6.95 -18.35
N SER A 108 -17.14 -5.63 -18.55
CA SER A 108 -18.32 -4.92 -19.07
C SER A 108 -19.61 -5.22 -18.30
N GLY A 109 -19.52 -5.25 -16.97
CA GLY A 109 -20.67 -5.49 -16.09
C GLY A 109 -21.22 -6.92 -16.15
N SER A 110 -20.51 -7.86 -16.78
CA SER A 110 -20.92 -9.27 -16.86
C SER A 110 -20.30 -10.15 -15.76
N LYS A 111 -19.12 -9.78 -15.26
CA LYS A 111 -18.33 -10.58 -14.33
C LYS A 111 -18.66 -10.30 -12.87
N ARG A 112 -18.90 -11.38 -12.12
CA ARG A 112 -19.00 -11.34 -10.65
C ARG A 112 -17.62 -11.23 -10.00
N THR A 113 -16.63 -11.90 -10.60
CA THR A 113 -15.25 -11.93 -10.13
C THR A 113 -14.34 -11.32 -11.18
N VAL A 114 -13.50 -10.39 -10.75
CA VAL A 114 -12.52 -9.71 -11.58
C VAL A 114 -11.15 -9.95 -10.96
N SER A 115 -10.21 -10.40 -11.79
CA SER A 115 -8.81 -10.54 -11.42
C SER A 115 -7.95 -9.93 -12.51
N ILE A 116 -7.13 -8.95 -12.15
CA ILE A 116 -6.29 -8.18 -13.07
C ILE A 116 -4.85 -8.31 -12.60
N SER A 117 -3.98 -8.79 -13.48
CA SER A 117 -2.54 -8.68 -13.34
C SER A 117 -2.08 -7.35 -13.94
N TYR A 118 -1.55 -6.47 -13.11
CA TYR A 118 -1.18 -5.11 -13.50
C TYR A 118 0.27 -4.81 -13.13
N LYS A 119 1.03 -4.27 -14.09
CA LYS A 119 2.49 -4.07 -13.96
C LYS A 119 2.89 -2.61 -14.14
N PRO A 120 2.45 -1.68 -13.29
CA PRO A 120 2.70 -0.25 -13.48
C PRO A 120 4.16 0.10 -13.17
N THR A 121 4.74 0.97 -14.01
CA THR A 121 5.97 1.68 -13.69
C THR A 121 5.61 3.01 -13.03
N ILE A 122 5.87 3.14 -11.73
CA ILE A 122 5.43 4.28 -10.93
C ILE A 122 6.64 5.11 -10.52
N PRO A 123 6.62 6.44 -10.70
CA PRO A 123 7.65 7.32 -10.16
C PRO A 123 7.73 7.18 -8.63
N LEU A 124 8.92 6.93 -8.09
CA LEU A 124 9.09 6.66 -6.65
C LEU A 124 8.69 7.85 -5.77
N LYS A 125 8.74 9.07 -6.31
CA LYS A 125 8.25 10.29 -5.65
C LYS A 125 6.73 10.32 -5.44
N LYS A 126 5.96 9.51 -6.17
CA LYS A 126 4.49 9.42 -6.04
C LYS A 126 4.04 8.27 -5.15
N ILE A 127 4.96 7.40 -4.71
CA ILE A 127 4.67 6.28 -3.83
C ILE A 127 4.56 6.77 -2.39
N LYS A 128 3.50 6.40 -1.69
CA LYS A 128 3.47 6.48 -0.23
C LYS A 128 4.10 5.23 0.36
N TRP A 129 5.17 5.44 1.11
CA TRP A 129 5.84 4.39 1.86
C TRP A 129 5.09 4.13 3.17
N GLN A 130 4.96 2.85 3.52
CA GLN A 130 4.42 2.40 4.78
C GLN A 130 5.58 2.21 5.76
N GLY A 131 5.71 3.12 6.72
CA GLY A 131 6.87 3.17 7.61
C GLY A 131 8.02 3.92 6.93
N TRP A 132 9.19 3.29 6.85
CA TRP A 132 10.39 3.92 6.31
C TRP A 132 10.42 3.92 4.78
N ASP A 133 10.76 5.07 4.21
CA ASP A 133 11.15 5.16 2.80
C ASP A 133 12.52 4.49 2.56
N PRO A 134 12.96 4.29 1.30
CA PRO A 134 14.23 3.64 0.99
C PRO A 134 15.46 4.32 1.61
N VAL A 135 15.48 5.66 1.67
CA VAL A 135 16.61 6.40 2.27
C VAL A 135 16.63 6.15 3.78
N GLN A 136 15.48 6.29 4.43
CA GLN A 136 15.33 6.01 5.86
C GLN A 136 15.67 4.56 6.21
N ALA A 137 15.27 3.59 5.36
CA ALA A 137 15.61 2.18 5.55
C ALA A 137 17.13 1.94 5.49
N CYS A 138 17.83 2.60 4.57
CA CYS A 138 19.28 2.54 4.50
C CYS A 138 19.97 3.23 5.69
N SER A 139 19.49 4.40 6.11
CA SER A 139 19.99 5.12 7.28
C SER A 139 19.81 4.31 8.58
N LEU A 140 18.66 3.67 8.76
CA LEU A 140 18.44 2.78 9.91
C LEU A 140 19.37 1.58 9.91
N ASN A 141 19.68 1.02 8.74
CA ASN A 141 20.66 -0.05 8.65
C ASN A 141 22.07 0.47 8.99
N LEU A 142 22.45 1.66 8.53
CA LEU A 142 23.71 2.30 8.92
C LEU A 142 23.82 2.43 10.44
N ASP A 143 22.80 2.97 11.09
CA ASP A 143 22.76 3.12 12.54
C ASP A 143 22.89 1.79 13.26
N LYS A 144 22.21 0.75 12.76
CA LYS A 144 22.34 -0.62 13.29
C LYS A 144 23.78 -1.14 13.17
N LYS A 145 24.45 -0.90 12.04
CA LYS A 145 25.85 -1.32 11.84
C LYS A 145 26.82 -0.58 12.76
N ILE A 146 26.62 0.72 12.92
CA ILE A 146 27.42 1.54 13.86
C ILE A 146 27.22 1.07 15.30
N LYS A 147 25.97 0.85 15.71
CA LYS A 147 25.64 0.32 17.04
C LYS A 147 26.22 -1.08 17.29
N SER A 148 26.42 -1.88 16.24
CA SER A 148 27.12 -3.17 16.33
C SER A 148 28.66 -3.06 16.35
N GLY A 149 29.22 -1.85 16.44
CA GLY A 149 30.66 -1.61 16.52
C GLY A 149 31.37 -1.38 15.18
N MET A 150 30.65 -1.35 14.06
CA MET A 150 31.25 -1.07 12.74
C MET A 150 31.55 0.42 12.59
N LYS A 151 32.79 0.77 12.19
CA LYS A 151 33.12 2.16 11.83
C LYS A 151 32.22 2.64 10.69
N LYS A 152 31.75 3.89 10.79
CA LYS A 152 30.83 4.50 9.81
C LYS A 152 31.37 4.45 8.38
N SER A 153 32.65 4.75 8.18
CA SER A 153 33.31 4.69 6.86
C SER A 153 33.30 3.28 6.26
N VAL A 154 33.50 2.25 7.09
CA VAL A 154 33.43 0.83 6.65
C VAL A 154 32.00 0.44 6.30
N ALA A 155 31.03 0.90 7.10
CA ALA A 155 29.61 0.64 6.83
C ALA A 155 29.14 1.32 5.54
N LEU A 156 29.59 2.55 5.28
CA LEU A 156 29.31 3.29 4.04
C LEU A 156 30.16 2.83 2.84
N GLY A 157 31.25 2.11 3.05
CA GLY A 157 32.07 1.53 1.98
C GLY A 157 31.52 0.22 1.41
N LYS A 158 30.38 -0.28 1.89
CA LYS A 158 29.78 -1.56 1.47
C LYS A 158 28.37 -1.37 0.94
N THR A 159 27.99 -2.23 -0.02
CA THR A 159 26.58 -2.32 -0.45
C THR A 159 25.79 -3.11 0.58
N TRP A 160 24.64 -2.58 0.99
CA TRP A 160 23.69 -3.30 1.83
C TRP A 160 22.38 -3.53 1.11
N THR A 161 21.72 -4.65 1.40
CA THR A 161 20.36 -4.92 0.93
C THR A 161 19.41 -4.85 2.11
N VAL A 162 18.43 -3.95 2.02
CA VAL A 162 17.37 -3.76 3.02
C VAL A 162 16.01 -3.84 2.33
N SER A 163 14.94 -3.60 3.07
CA SER A 163 13.59 -3.59 2.51
C SER A 163 12.80 -2.39 2.99
N ALA A 164 12.05 -1.79 2.07
CA ALA A 164 11.03 -0.78 2.35
C ALA A 164 9.65 -1.33 1.93
N LYS A 165 8.56 -0.73 2.42
CA LYS A 165 7.20 -1.16 2.06
C LYS A 165 6.48 -0.03 1.33
N ALA A 166 6.12 -0.24 0.07
CA ALA A 166 5.22 0.67 -0.66
C ALA A 166 3.77 0.26 -0.38
N TYR A 167 2.92 1.21 0.00
CA TYR A 167 1.52 0.90 0.27
C TYR A 167 0.69 0.97 -1.00
N PHE A 168 -0.19 -0.02 -1.21
CA PHE A 168 -1.22 0.00 -2.23
C PHE A 168 -2.58 -0.29 -1.62
N GLU A 169 -3.60 0.42 -2.07
CA GLU A 169 -4.99 0.16 -1.71
C GLU A 169 -5.82 0.01 -2.97
N LEU A 170 -6.77 -0.91 -2.93
CA LEU A 170 -7.68 -1.22 -4.01
C LEU A 170 -9.10 -0.96 -3.54
N ASP A 171 -9.81 -0.09 -4.24
CA ASP A 171 -11.24 0.08 -4.13
C ASP A 171 -11.93 -0.72 -5.23
N ALA A 172 -12.90 -1.56 -4.87
CA ALA A 172 -13.74 -2.27 -5.81
C ALA A 172 -15.18 -1.80 -5.67
N VAL A 173 -15.84 -1.56 -6.80
CA VAL A 173 -17.21 -1.05 -6.87
C VAL A 173 -18.10 -2.14 -7.46
N ALA A 174 -19.21 -2.44 -6.77
CA ALA A 174 -20.21 -3.39 -7.21
C ALA A 174 -21.56 -2.72 -7.49
N ALA A 175 -22.25 -3.20 -8.51
CA ALA A 175 -23.62 -2.84 -8.83
C ALA A 175 -24.48 -4.08 -9.05
N ARG A 176 -25.80 -3.94 -8.93
CA ARG A 176 -26.74 -5.01 -9.31
C ARG A 176 -26.57 -5.40 -10.79
N LYS A 177 -26.69 -6.69 -11.11
CA LYS A 177 -26.46 -7.29 -12.45
C LYS A 177 -27.18 -6.56 -13.58
N ASN A 178 -28.43 -6.16 -13.38
CA ASN A 178 -29.22 -5.45 -14.39
C ASN A 178 -28.70 -4.03 -14.69
N LYS A 179 -28.22 -3.31 -13.67
CA LYS A 179 -27.61 -1.99 -13.81
C LYS A 179 -26.21 -2.10 -14.40
N ALA A 180 -25.42 -3.07 -13.94
CA ALA A 180 -24.09 -3.35 -14.46
C ALA A 180 -24.10 -3.66 -15.96
N LYS A 181 -24.93 -4.61 -16.41
CA LYS A 181 -25.04 -4.99 -17.83
C LYS A 181 -25.48 -3.85 -18.75
N LYS A 182 -26.35 -2.95 -18.25
CA LYS A 182 -26.85 -1.80 -19.01
C LYS A 182 -25.94 -0.56 -18.90
N ASN A 183 -24.82 -0.68 -18.19
CA ASN A 183 -23.95 0.44 -17.82
C ASN A 183 -24.69 1.62 -17.16
N LYS A 184 -25.73 1.32 -16.35
CA LYS A 184 -26.57 2.31 -15.65
C LYS A 184 -26.28 2.34 -14.15
N TRP A 185 -25.00 2.40 -13.79
CA TRP A 185 -24.55 2.44 -12.40
C TRP A 185 -23.87 3.80 -12.09
N SER A 186 -23.93 4.21 -10.83
CA SER A 186 -23.39 5.48 -10.31
C SER A 186 -23.20 5.36 -8.79
N LEU A 187 -22.54 6.34 -8.18
CA LEU A 187 -22.31 6.39 -6.72
C LEU A 187 -23.57 6.08 -5.89
N LYS A 188 -24.75 6.51 -6.35
CA LYS A 188 -26.03 6.34 -5.63
C LYS A 188 -26.57 4.90 -5.63
N ASN A 189 -26.12 4.05 -6.55
CA ASN A 189 -26.66 2.69 -6.73
C ASN A 189 -25.58 1.62 -6.80
N THR A 190 -24.43 1.92 -6.21
CA THR A 190 -23.29 1.03 -6.04
C THR A 190 -22.89 0.93 -4.57
N THR A 191 -22.22 -0.16 -4.24
CA THR A 191 -21.45 -0.30 -3.01
C THR A 191 -19.98 -0.44 -3.37
N HIS A 192 -19.11 -0.03 -2.47
CA HIS A 192 -17.68 -0.21 -2.62
C HIS A 192 -17.06 -0.84 -1.38
N GLN A 193 -15.92 -1.49 -1.56
CA GLN A 193 -15.14 -2.09 -0.48
C GLN A 193 -13.67 -1.98 -0.85
N ARG A 194 -12.82 -1.85 0.17
CA ARG A 194 -11.40 -1.62 0.01
C ARG A 194 -10.58 -2.68 0.72
N ASP A 195 -9.41 -2.94 0.15
CA ASP A 195 -8.36 -3.70 0.82
C ASP A 195 -6.99 -3.07 0.52
N GLY A 196 -6.06 -3.24 1.45
CA GLY A 196 -4.75 -2.60 1.42
C GLY A 196 -3.60 -3.59 1.60
N TYR A 197 -2.49 -3.32 0.92
CA TYR A 197 -1.32 -4.21 0.90
C TYR A 197 0.00 -3.43 0.97
N GLY A 198 0.88 -3.87 1.86
CA GLY A 198 2.26 -3.39 1.97
C GLY A 198 3.19 -4.18 1.06
N TYR A 199 3.52 -3.63 -0.10
CA TYR A 199 4.42 -4.24 -1.08
C TYR A 199 5.89 -4.07 -0.65
N LYS A 200 6.57 -5.18 -0.32
CA LYS A 200 7.96 -5.17 0.17
C LYS A 200 8.98 -4.95 -0.95
N VAL A 201 9.46 -3.73 -1.15
CA VAL A 201 10.48 -3.40 -2.16
C VAL A 201 11.88 -3.70 -1.62
N THR A 202 12.69 -4.38 -2.41
CA THR A 202 14.12 -4.58 -2.12
C THR A 202 14.86 -3.27 -2.37
N VAL A 203 15.69 -2.84 -1.42
CA VAL A 203 16.46 -1.59 -1.51
C VAL A 203 17.95 -1.92 -1.43
N LYS A 204 18.72 -1.43 -2.40
CA LYS A 204 20.19 -1.46 -2.38
C LYS A 204 20.72 -0.12 -1.89
N CYS A 205 21.36 -0.16 -0.74
CA CYS A 205 22.10 0.96 -0.17
C CYS A 205 23.51 0.93 -0.76
N LEU A 206 23.79 1.80 -1.73
CA LEU A 206 25.05 1.84 -2.47
C LEU A 206 26.14 2.50 -1.62
N PRO A 207 27.42 2.11 -1.80
CA PRO A 207 28.51 2.71 -1.06
C PRO A 207 28.65 4.21 -1.36
N ALA A 208 29.28 4.93 -0.42
CA ALA A 208 29.67 6.31 -0.64
C ALA A 208 30.65 6.37 -1.82
N SER A 209 30.35 7.25 -2.76
CA SER A 209 31.24 7.60 -3.88
C SER A 209 31.92 8.93 -3.59
#